data_AF-B4FED7-F1
#
_entry.id   AF-B4FED7-F1
#
_cell.length_a   1.000
_cell.length_b   1.000
_cell.length_c   1.000
_cell.angle_alpha   90.00
_cell.angle_beta   90.00
_cell.angle_gamma   90.00
#
_symmetry.space_group_name_H-M   'P 1'
#
loop_
_entity.id
_entity.type
_entity.pdbx_description
1 polymer ?
#
loop_
_entity_poly.entity_id
_entity_poly.type
_entity_poly.pdbx_seq_one_letter_code
_entity_poly.pdbx_strand_id
1 'polypeptide(L)'
;MRGNSAEEVAERVLSQTSIWGLQGPTVSPVYRRRDGKVDVEYYAINVVVPQKLLYKSIQQLRSIGGSGVLVTKLTYIFDEETPRWRNLLSELGL
;
A
#
# COMPACT_ATOMS: atom_id res chain seq x y z
N MET A 1 6.23 9.41 4.59
CA MET A 1 5.25 10.49 4.81
C MET A 1 5.38 10.99 6.25
N ARG A 2 5.15 12.27 6.54
CA ARG A 2 5.14 12.79 7.92
C ARG A 2 3.79 12.56 8.58
N GLY A 3 3.79 12.22 9.88
CA GLY A 3 2.58 12.06 10.68
C GLY A 3 2.93 11.92 12.16
N ASN A 4 1.93 12.06 13.03
CA ASN A 4 2.08 11.92 14.47
C ASN A 4 1.80 10.47 14.94
N SER A 5 0.98 9.72 14.20
CA SER A 5 0.71 8.30 14.47
C SER A 5 0.57 7.49 13.17
N ALA A 6 0.61 6.15 13.28
CA ALA A 6 0.38 5.27 12.14
C ALA A 6 -1.07 5.36 11.64
N GLU A 7 -2.03 5.50 12.55
CA GLU A 7 -3.46 5.63 12.29
C GLU A 7 -3.76 6.92 11.52
N GLU A 8 -3.19 8.05 11.94
CA GLU A 8 -3.34 9.33 11.22
C GLU A 8 -2.82 9.22 9.78
N VAL A 9 -1.68 8.55 9.60
CA VAL A 9 -1.10 8.33 8.27
C VAL A 9 -1.99 7.40 7.45
N ALA A 10 -2.54 6.34 8.05
CA ALA A 10 -3.46 5.42 7.39
C ALA A 10 -4.75 6.13 6.95
N GLU A 11 -5.37 6.94 7.80
CA GLU A 11 -6.57 7.73 7.48
C GLU A 11 -6.33 8.68 6.32
N ARG A 12 -5.20 9.40 6.32
CA ARG A 12 -4.83 10.29 5.22
C ARG A 12 -4.67 9.53 3.90
N VAL A 13 -4.08 8.34 3.92
CA VAL A 13 -3.95 7.51 2.71
C VAL A 13 -5.30 6.97 2.26
N LEU A 14 -6.14 6.49 3.18
CA LEU A 14 -7.48 5.96 2.90
C LEU A 14 -8.47 7.04 2.43
N SER A 15 -8.23 8.31 2.75
CA SER A 15 -9.01 9.45 2.21
C SER A 15 -8.85 9.62 0.69
N GLN A 16 -7.84 8.99 0.08
CA GLN A 16 -7.51 9.13 -1.32
C GLN A 16 -8.10 7.98 -2.16
N THR A 17 -8.65 8.34 -3.33
CA THR A 17 -9.43 7.41 -4.16
C THR A 17 -8.62 6.34 -4.91
N SER A 18 -7.31 6.52 -5.11
CA SER A 18 -6.50 5.62 -5.96
C SER A 18 -5.35 4.91 -5.24
N ILE A 19 -5.28 4.99 -3.90
CA ILE A 19 -4.16 4.46 -3.11
C ILE A 19 -4.60 3.68 -1.86
N TRP A 20 -5.81 3.14 -1.86
CA TRP A 20 -6.32 2.36 -0.72
C TRP A 20 -5.68 0.97 -0.56
N GLY A 21 -4.93 0.48 -1.55
CA GLY A 21 -4.28 -0.83 -1.52
C GLY A 21 -5.22 -1.99 -1.90
N LEU A 22 -4.86 -3.23 -1.55
CA LEU A 22 -5.77 -4.38 -1.68
C LEU A 22 -6.71 -4.52 -0.49
N GLN A 23 -6.23 -4.15 0.71
CA GLN A 23 -6.96 -4.24 1.98
C GLN A 23 -6.73 -3.01 2.87
N GLY A 24 -5.96 -2.03 2.39
CA GLY A 24 -5.44 -0.93 3.18
C GLY A 24 -3.93 -0.72 2.99
N PRO A 25 -3.39 0.43 3.44
CA PRO A 25 -1.95 0.64 3.49
C PRO A 25 -1.30 -0.12 4.65
N THR A 26 -0.17 -0.76 4.38
CA THR A 26 0.77 -1.09 5.47
C THR A 26 1.48 0.18 5.89
N VAL A 27 1.46 0.50 7.18
CA VAL A 27 2.10 1.70 7.75
C VAL A 27 3.15 1.28 8.77
N SER A 28 4.38 1.76 8.65
CA SER A 28 5.48 1.42 9.56
C SER A 28 6.27 2.67 9.96
N PRO A 29 6.69 2.80 11.23
CA PRO A 29 7.47 3.95 11.69
C PRO A 29 8.85 3.98 11.03
N VAL A 30 9.30 5.19 10.68
CA VAL A 30 10.65 5.46 10.18
C VAL A 30 11.37 6.30 11.22
N TYR A 31 12.24 5.62 11.96
CA TYR A 31 13.04 6.23 13.01
C TYR A 31 14.15 7.10 12.41
N ARG A 32 14.29 8.31 12.94
CA ARG A 32 15.43 9.19 12.63
C ARG A 32 16.09 9.65 13.91
N ARG A 33 17.38 9.92 13.80
CA ARG A 33 18.15 10.55 14.88
C ARG A 33 18.13 12.06 14.68
N ARG A 34 17.64 12.80 15.66
CA ARG A 34 17.75 14.27 15.75
C ARG A 34 18.27 14.61 17.14
N ASP A 35 19.31 15.45 17.20
CA ASP A 35 19.92 15.93 18.44
C ASP A 35 20.28 14.82 19.44
N GLY A 36 20.78 13.70 18.92
CA GLY A 36 21.19 12.54 19.72
C GLY A 36 20.07 11.61 20.15
N LYS A 37 18.79 12.01 20.02
CA LYS A 37 17.61 11.18 20.33
C LYS A 37 17.02 10.54 19.08
N VAL A 38 16.41 9.37 19.25
CA VAL A 38 15.67 8.67 18.20
C VAL A 38 14.19 9.03 18.34
N ASP A 39 13.59 9.46 17.24
CA ASP A 39 12.17 9.84 17.20
C ASP A 39 11.52 9.37 15.88
N VAL A 40 10.18 9.30 15.88
CA VAL A 40 9.36 8.90 14.74
C VAL A 40 8.61 10.12 14.22
N GLU A 41 9.20 10.81 13.24
CA GLU A 41 8.52 11.90 12.51
C GLU A 41 7.92 11.43 11.17
N TYR A 42 8.30 10.23 10.73
CA TYR A 42 7.97 9.71 9.42
C TYR A 42 7.44 8.29 9.50
N TYR A 43 6.58 7.95 8.55
CA TYR A 43 6.04 6.63 8.33
C TYR A 43 6.25 6.21 6.87
N ALA A 44 6.66 4.96 6.69
CA ALA A 44 6.68 4.29 5.40
C ALA A 44 5.29 3.72 5.13
N ILE A 45 4.83 3.86 3.89
CA ILE A 45 3.53 3.34 3.43
C ILE A 45 3.81 2.34 2.32
N ASN A 46 3.18 1.18 2.38
CA ASN A 46 3.17 0.21 1.29
C ASN A 46 1.73 -0.05 0.84
N VAL A 47 1.45 0.16 -0.45
CA VAL A 47 0.15 -0.03 -1.08
C VAL A 47 0.33 -0.61 -2.48
N VAL A 48 -0.55 -1.53 -2.86
CA VAL A 48 -0.65 -2.01 -4.25
C VAL A 48 -1.56 -1.06 -5.01
N VAL A 49 -1.11 -0.59 -6.17
CA VAL A 49 -1.89 0.28 -7.05
C VAL A 49 -2.00 -0.32 -8.45
N PRO A 50 -3.17 -0.22 -9.12
CA PRO A 50 -3.28 -0.60 -10.51
C PRO A 50 -2.33 0.22 -11.38
N GLN A 51 -1.57 -0.41 -12.28
CA GLN A 51 -0.59 0.27 -13.14
C GLN A 51 -1.20 1.44 -13.93
N LYS A 52 -2.46 1.30 -14.37
CA LYS A 52 -3.21 2.35 -15.09
C LYS A 52 -3.44 3.61 -14.26
N LEU A 53 -3.42 3.51 -12.93
CA LEU A 53 -3.64 4.62 -12.01
C LEU A 53 -2.33 5.19 -11.43
N LEU A 54 -1.18 4.60 -11.74
CA LEU A 54 0.11 4.91 -11.11
C LEU A 54 0.42 6.42 -11.07
N TYR A 55 0.23 7.13 -12.18
CA TYR A 55 0.50 8.57 -12.23
C TYR A 55 -0.39 9.37 -11.27
N LYS A 56 -1.70 9.07 -11.28
CA LYS A 56 -2.68 9.67 -10.36
C LYS A 56 -2.35 9.34 -8.90
N SER A 57 -1.99 8.10 -8.62
CA SER A 57 -1.59 7.64 -7.29
C SER A 57 -0.36 8.39 -6.77
N ILE A 58 0.64 8.63 -7.62
CA ILE A 58 1.83 9.43 -7.26
C ILE A 58 1.44 10.88 -6.95
N GLN A 59 0.55 11.49 -7.74
CA GLN A 59 0.05 12.85 -7.48
C GLN A 59 -0.67 12.93 -6.12
N GLN A 60 -1.55 11.96 -5.83
CA GLN A 60 -2.28 11.89 -4.56
C GLN A 60 -1.35 11.65 -3.36
N LEU A 61 -0.36 10.76 -3.49
CA LEU A 61 0.64 10.56 -2.44
C LEU A 61 1.42 11.85 -2.14
N ARG A 62 1.79 12.59 -3.18
CA ARG A 62 2.49 13.89 -3.00
C ARG A 62 1.59 14.93 -2.33
N SER A 63 0.31 15.01 -2.67
CA SER A 63 -0.61 15.98 -2.04
C SER A 63 -0.83 15.73 -0.55
N ILE A 64 -0.63 14.51 -0.06
CA ILE A 64 -0.73 14.16 1.37
C ILE A 64 0.63 14.14 2.10
N GLY A 65 1.69 14.68 1.49
CA GLY A 65 3.03 14.75 2.10
C GLY A 65 3.87 13.48 1.97
N GLY A 66 3.49 12.60 1.04
CA GLY A 66 4.32 11.49 0.57
C GLY A 66 5.53 11.99 -0.23
N SER A 67 6.68 11.38 0.02
CA SER A 67 7.95 11.67 -0.66
C SER A 67 8.79 10.40 -0.72
N GLY A 68 9.73 10.34 -1.65
CA GLY A 68 10.57 9.14 -1.85
C GLY A 68 9.76 7.92 -2.27
N VAL A 69 8.80 8.09 -3.19
CA VAL A 69 7.92 7.00 -3.64
C VAL A 69 8.72 6.01 -4.48
N LEU A 70 8.85 4.79 -3.96
CA LEU A 70 9.44 3.66 -4.67
C LEU A 70 8.34 2.85 -5.36
N VAL A 71 8.58 2.40 -6.58
CA VAL A 71 7.62 1.61 -7.36
C VAL A 71 8.30 0.35 -7.86
N THR A 72 7.72 -0.80 -7.56
CA THR A 72 8.21 -2.11 -7.99
C THR A 72 7.09 -2.87 -8.70
N LYS A 73 7.45 -3.63 -9.74
CA LYS A 73 6.51 -4.51 -10.44
C LYS A 73 6.45 -5.85 -9.72
N LEU A 74 5.23 -6.35 -9.48
CA LEU A 74 5.01 -7.67 -8.90
C LEU A 74 5.00 -8.73 -10.01
N THR A 75 5.62 -9.87 -9.75
CA THR A 75 5.58 -11.04 -10.65
C THR A 75 4.26 -11.79 -10.52
N TYR A 76 3.76 -11.97 -9.29
CA TYR A 76 2.51 -12.64 -8.99
C TYR A 76 1.79 -11.96 -7.83
N ILE A 77 0.45 -12.02 -7.84
CA ILE A 77 -0.41 -11.77 -6.69
C ILE A 77 -1.28 -13.00 -6.59
N PHE A 78 -1.12 -13.77 -5.51
CA PHE A 78 -2.01 -14.88 -5.20
C PHE A 78 -3.14 -14.33 -4.34
N ASP A 79 -4.36 -14.61 -4.74
CA ASP A 79 -5.58 -14.23 -4.05
C ASP A 79 -6.45 -15.48 -3.86
N GLU A 80 -7.71 -15.30 -3.46
CA GLU A 80 -8.67 -16.38 -3.33
C GLU A 80 -8.70 -17.32 -4.55
N GLU A 81 -8.93 -18.60 -4.26
CA GLU A 81 -8.98 -19.62 -5.31
C GLU A 81 -10.16 -19.36 -6.25
N THR A 82 -9.85 -19.13 -7.52
CA THR A 82 -10.90 -18.98 -8.53
C THR A 82 -11.69 -20.30 -8.67
N PRO A 83 -12.97 -20.26 -9.08
CA PRO A 83 -13.77 -21.47 -9.32
C PRO A 83 -13.19 -22.44 -10.35
N ARG A 84 -12.15 -22.05 -11.12
CA ARG A 84 -11.57 -22.84 -12.21
C ARG A 84 -11.13 -24.23 -11.76
N TRP A 85 -10.51 -24.36 -10.59
CA TRP A 85 -10.05 -25.65 -10.11
C TRP A 85 -11.22 -26.57 -9.76
N ARG A 86 -12.21 -26.07 -9.02
CA ARG A 86 -13.44 -26.82 -8.72
C ARG A 86 -14.22 -27.21 -9.98
N ASN A 87 -14.29 -26.33 -10.98
CA ASN A 87 -14.93 -26.65 -12.26
C ASN A 87 -14.20 -27.78 -12.99
N LEU A 88 -12.86 -27.77 -12.98
CA LEU A 88 -12.06 -28.86 -13.55
C LEU A 88 -12.33 -30.19 -12.85
N LEU A 89 -12.39 -30.22 -11.52
CA LEU A 89 -12.72 -31.45 -10.77
C LEU A 89 -14.11 -31.97 -11.13
N SER A 90 -15.09 -31.06 -11.20
CA SER A 90 -16.46 -31.38 -11.61
C SER A 90 -16.52 -31.97 -13.03
N GLU A 91 -15.73 -31.46 -13.98
CA GLU A 91 -15.65 -32.00 -15.35
C GLU A 91 -14.97 -33.37 -15.41
N LEU A 92 -14.08 -33.67 -14.46
CA LEU A 92 -13.39 -34.95 -14.33
C LEU A 92 -14.17 -35.99 -13.50
N GLY A 93 -15.31 -35.61 -12.91
CA GLY A 93 -16.11 -36.48 -12.04
C GLY A 93 -15.45 -36.76 -10.68
N LEU A 94 -14.58 -35.86 -10.22
CA LEU A 94 -13.89 -35.91 -8.93
C LEU A 94 -14.53 -34.99 -7.88
#